data_AF-A0A2D8UB87-F1
#
_entry.id   AF-A0A2D8UB87-F1
#
_cell.length_a   1.000
_cell.length_b   1.000
_cell.length_c   1.000
_cell.angle_alpha   90.00
_cell.angle_beta   90.00
_cell.angle_gamma   90.00
#
_symmetry.space_group_name_H-M   'P 1'
#
loop_
_entity.id
_entity.type
_entity.pdbx_description
1 polymer ?
#
loop_
_entity_poly.entity_id
_entity_poly.type
_entity_poly.pdbx_seq_one_letter_code
_entity_poly.pdbx_strand_id
1 'polypeptide(L)'
;MSKSEGQVRGITVTIFEDEYIIADPDAQKVQRIAQYVDNKMREIDRQHSSNISTAKLAVLAAMTIADEFMQVVGEQDRLAESAQENLHRLSALVDARVDVANGSINEEGIQRKRWCEDSKHKATTD
;
A
#
# COMPACT_ATOMS: atom_id res chain seq x y z
N MET A 1 -3.35 12.17 -50.84
CA MET A 1 -3.98 13.17 -49.96
C MET A 1 -4.01 12.62 -48.54
N SER A 2 -3.28 13.31 -47.66
CA SER A 2 -3.48 13.46 -46.20
C SER A 2 -3.71 12.20 -45.35
N LYS A 3 -2.62 11.68 -44.76
CA LYS A 3 -2.71 10.95 -43.49
C LYS A 3 -2.57 11.97 -42.36
N SER A 4 -3.57 11.96 -41.48
CA SER A 4 -3.70 12.78 -40.28
C SER A 4 -2.46 12.70 -39.40
N GLU A 5 -1.79 13.82 -39.20
CA GLU A 5 -0.88 14.00 -38.08
C GLU A 5 -1.70 13.89 -36.80
N GLY A 6 -1.43 12.85 -36.00
CA GLY A 6 -1.92 12.77 -34.64
C GLY A 6 -1.33 13.94 -33.86
N GLN A 7 -2.09 15.02 -33.75
CA GLN A 7 -1.72 16.18 -32.95
C GLN A 7 -1.65 15.74 -31.49
N VAL A 8 -0.47 15.35 -31.05
CA VAL A 8 -0.15 15.19 -29.64
C VAL A 8 -0.39 16.56 -29.02
N ARG A 9 -1.51 16.73 -28.33
CA ARG A 9 -1.81 17.95 -27.57
C ARG A 9 -0.81 18.03 -26.43
N GLY A 10 0.35 18.61 -26.70
CA GLY A 10 1.34 18.95 -25.68
C GLY A 10 0.78 20.02 -24.76
N ILE A 11 0.95 19.83 -23.46
CA ILE A 11 0.64 20.82 -22.43
C ILE A 11 1.94 21.58 -22.15
N THR A 12 1.88 22.89 -22.32
CA THR A 12 3.01 23.77 -22.03
C THR A 12 3.01 24.15 -20.55
N VAL A 13 4.17 23.99 -19.89
CA VAL A 13 4.38 24.35 -18.49
C VAL A 13 5.71 25.06 -18.32
N THR A 14 5.80 25.94 -17.32
CA THR A 14 7.03 26.64 -16.96
C THR A 14 7.56 26.10 -15.64
N ILE A 15 8.83 25.71 -15.60
CA ILE A 15 9.51 25.17 -14.42
C ILE A 15 10.85 25.89 -14.31
N PHE A 16 11.09 26.60 -13.21
CA PHE A 16 12.34 27.28 -12.91
C PHE A 16 12.84 28.15 -14.08
N GLU A 17 11.94 29.01 -14.58
CA GLU A 17 12.17 29.98 -15.69
C GLU A 17 12.25 29.36 -17.10
N ASP A 18 12.30 28.04 -17.22
CA ASP A 18 12.32 27.33 -18.50
C ASP A 18 10.92 26.81 -18.88
N GLU A 19 10.58 26.87 -20.16
CA GLU A 19 9.31 26.37 -20.70
C GLU A 19 9.47 24.96 -21.30
N TYR A 20 8.57 24.05 -20.91
CA TYR A 20 8.57 22.64 -21.31
C TYR A 20 7.22 22.26 -21.92
N ILE A 21 7.25 21.38 -22.92
CA ILE A 21 6.04 20.82 -23.55
C ILE A 21 5.95 19.34 -23.17
N ILE A 22 4.90 18.99 -22.41
CA ILE A 22 4.68 17.63 -21.93
C ILE A 22 3.50 17.00 -22.67
N ALA A 23 3.72 15.83 -23.26
CA ALA A 23 2.70 15.05 -23.94
C ALA A 23 1.93 14.17 -22.93
N ASP A 24 0.90 14.72 -22.29
CA ASP A 24 -0.03 13.98 -21.42
C ASP A 24 -1.47 14.43 -21.75
N PRO A 25 -2.47 13.55 -21.73
CA PRO A 25 -3.88 13.94 -21.89
C PRO A 25 -4.42 14.77 -20.71
N ASP A 26 -3.84 14.70 -19.51
CA ASP A 26 -4.32 15.37 -18.30
C ASP A 26 -3.54 16.67 -18.00
N ALA A 27 -4.10 17.78 -18.47
CA ALA A 27 -3.57 19.12 -18.22
C ALA A 27 -3.47 19.48 -16.73
N GLN A 28 -4.44 19.07 -15.91
CA GLN A 28 -4.45 19.43 -14.49
C GLN A 28 -3.38 18.66 -13.72
N LYS A 29 -3.18 17.38 -14.02
CA LYS A 29 -2.08 16.59 -13.45
C LYS A 29 -0.73 17.18 -13.83
N VAL A 30 -0.52 17.46 -15.11
CA VAL A 30 0.75 18.05 -15.58
C VAL A 30 1.03 19.39 -14.90
N GLN A 31 0.03 20.27 -14.82
CA GLN A 31 0.19 21.57 -14.17
C GLN A 31 0.50 21.44 -12.67
N ARG A 32 -0.15 20.50 -11.97
CA ARG A 32 0.15 20.21 -10.56
C ARG A 32 1.57 19.70 -10.36
N ILE A 33 2.03 18.79 -11.21
CA ILE A 33 3.39 18.26 -11.15
C ILE A 33 4.41 19.37 -11.42
N ALA A 34 4.20 20.18 -12.47
CA ALA A 34 5.07 21.30 -12.81
C ALA A 34 5.18 22.31 -11.66
N GLN A 35 4.04 22.69 -11.04
CA GLN A 35 4.03 23.60 -9.91
C GLN A 35 4.79 23.02 -8.70
N TYR A 36 4.64 21.72 -8.44
CA TYR A 36 5.32 21.06 -7.34
C TYR A 36 6.85 21.01 -7.57
N VAL A 37 7.28 20.69 -8.79
CA VAL A 37 8.71 20.71 -9.16
C VAL A 37 9.28 22.12 -9.08
N ASP A 38 8.59 23.14 -9.61
CA ASP A 38 9.03 24.54 -9.53
C ASP A 38 9.20 25.01 -8.09
N ASN A 39 8.21 24.71 -7.23
CA ASN A 39 8.28 25.04 -5.81
C ASN A 39 9.48 24.36 -5.13
N LYS A 40 9.74 23.08 -5.44
CA LYS A 40 10.86 22.32 -4.84
C LYS A 40 12.21 22.86 -5.30
N MET A 41 12.35 23.21 -6.58
CA MET A 41 13.56 23.85 -7.09
C MET A 41 13.80 25.21 -6.41
N ARG A 42 12.78 26.06 -6.26
CA ARG A 42 12.90 27.34 -5.55
C ARG A 42 13.17 27.19 -4.06
N GLU A 43 12.67 26.13 -3.43
CA GLU A 43 12.99 25.81 -2.03
C GLU A 43 14.46 25.49 -1.86
N ILE A 44 14.99 24.58 -2.69
CA ILE A 44 16.39 24.16 -2.64
C ILE A 44 17.32 25.33 -2.99
N ASP A 45 16.95 26.15 -3.98
CA ASP A 45 17.69 27.36 -4.35
C ASP A 45 17.81 28.34 -3.18
N ARG A 46 16.72 28.59 -2.45
CA ARG A 46 16.74 29.45 -1.24
C ARG A 46 17.56 28.87 -0.10
N GLN A 47 17.66 27.54 0.01
CA GLN A 47 18.44 26.87 1.06
C GLN A 47 19.95 26.90 0.78
N HIS A 48 20.36 27.08 -0.47
CA HIS A 48 21.76 27.11 -0.86
C HIS A 48 22.25 28.55 -1.05
N SER A 49 23.19 28.99 -0.23
CA SER A 49 23.75 30.35 -0.30
C SER A 49 24.63 30.62 -1.53
N SER A 50 24.93 29.60 -2.35
CA SER A 50 25.74 29.70 -3.55
C SER A 50 24.90 29.49 -4.80
N ASN A 51 25.19 30.23 -5.87
CA ASN A 51 24.50 30.06 -7.15
C ASN A 51 24.82 28.67 -7.73
N ILE A 52 23.89 27.73 -7.58
CA ILE A 52 23.94 26.41 -8.20
C ILE A 52 23.45 26.53 -9.64
N SER A 53 24.03 25.77 -10.56
CA SER A 53 23.50 25.74 -11.93
C SER A 53 22.11 25.09 -11.97
N THR A 54 21.23 25.59 -12.84
CA THR A 54 19.85 25.06 -13.01
C THR A 54 19.81 23.55 -13.18
N ALA A 55 20.74 22.97 -13.94
CA ALA A 55 20.84 21.53 -14.12
C ALA A 55 21.13 20.77 -12.81
N LYS A 56 22.04 21.27 -11.96
CA LYS A 56 22.33 20.65 -10.67
C LYS A 56 21.16 20.82 -9.71
N LEU A 57 20.52 21.99 -9.73
CA LEU A 57 19.33 22.24 -8.93
C LEU A 57 18.18 21.30 -9.30
N ALA A 58 17.96 21.06 -10.59
CA ALA A 58 16.95 20.14 -11.08
C ALA A 58 17.23 18.70 -10.62
N VAL A 59 18.49 18.25 -10.66
CA VAL A 59 18.88 16.94 -10.15
C VAL A 59 18.65 16.83 -8.64
N LEU A 60 19.02 17.86 -7.87
CA LEU A 60 18.77 17.90 -6.42
C LEU A 60 17.27 17.84 -6.13
N ALA A 61 16.45 18.62 -6.84
CA ALA A 61 14.99 18.58 -6.70
C ALA A 61 14.44 17.19 -7.03
N ALA A 62 14.90 16.56 -8.11
CA ALA A 62 14.50 15.21 -8.47
C ALA A 62 14.88 14.18 -7.39
N MET A 63 16.08 14.29 -6.82
CA MET A 63 16.51 13.41 -5.71
C MET A 63 15.65 13.60 -4.47
N THR A 64 15.36 14.84 -4.08
CA THR A 64 14.50 15.14 -2.91
C THR A 64 13.09 14.61 -3.12
N ILE A 65 12.50 14.82 -4.30
CA ILE A 65 11.16 14.31 -4.62
C ILE A 65 11.14 12.78 -4.62
N ALA A 66 12.18 12.13 -5.14
CA ALA A 66 12.30 10.67 -5.13
C ALA A 66 12.41 10.12 -3.70
N ASP A 67 13.17 10.78 -2.82
CA ASP A 67 13.27 10.40 -1.41
C ASP A 67 11.93 10.56 -0.69
N GLU A 68 11.24 11.70 -0.86
CA GLU A 68 9.88 11.92 -0.32
C GLU A 68 8.91 10.82 -0.78
N PHE A 69 8.95 10.45 -2.07
CA PHE A 69 8.12 9.38 -2.62
C PHE A 69 8.45 8.01 -2.00
N MET A 70 9.73 7.65 -1.91
CA MET A 70 10.17 6.37 -1.34
C MET A 70 9.78 6.24 0.14
N GLN A 71 9.88 7.33 0.91
CA GLN A 71 9.45 7.35 2.31
C GLN A 71 7.96 7.07 2.46
N VAL A 72 7.12 7.72 1.63
CA VAL A 72 5.67 7.52 1.66
C VAL A 72 5.29 6.10 1.24
N VAL A 73 5.94 5.54 0.21
CA VAL A 73 5.71 4.15 -0.22
C VAL A 73 6.12 3.17 0.88
N GLY A 74 7.30 3.34 1.46
CA GLY A 74 7.78 2.48 2.54
C GLY A 74 6.90 2.52 3.79
N GLU A 75 6.34 3.69 4.13
CA GLU A 75 5.39 3.79 5.24
C GLU A 75 4.07 3.08 4.94
N GLN A 76 3.56 3.17 3.71
CA GLN A 76 2.37 2.41 3.31
C GLN A 76 2.60 0.90 3.37
N ASP A 77 3.75 0.42 2.91
CA ASP A 77 4.11 -1.00 2.97
C ASP A 77 4.18 -1.49 4.42
N ARG A 78 4.80 -0.70 5.31
CA ARG A 78 4.89 -1.00 6.75
C ARG A 78 3.51 -1.05 7.41
N LEU A 79 2.62 -0.11 7.07
CA LEU A 79 1.25 -0.10 7.58
C LEU A 79 0.44 -1.31 7.07
N ALA A 80 0.61 -1.68 5.81
CA ALA A 80 -0.03 -2.85 5.22
C ALA A 80 0.46 -4.14 5.89
N GLU A 81 1.76 -4.28 6.12
CA GLU A 81 2.35 -5.42 6.82
C GLU A 81 1.81 -5.55 8.25
N SER A 82 1.78 -4.44 9.00
CA SER A 82 1.22 -4.44 10.36
C SER A 82 -0.27 -4.78 10.39
N ALA A 83 -1.05 -4.28 9.43
CA ALA A 83 -2.46 -4.65 9.30
C ALA A 83 -2.62 -6.15 9.02
N GLN A 84 -1.78 -6.71 8.14
CA GLN A 84 -1.82 -8.12 7.80
C GLN A 84 -1.38 -9.02 8.96
N GLU A 85 -0.36 -8.64 9.73
CA GLU A 85 0.04 -9.34 10.95
C GLU A 85 -1.11 -9.37 11.98
N ASN A 86 -1.75 -8.22 12.19
CA ASN A 86 -2.89 -8.12 13.10
C ASN A 86 -4.06 -9.00 12.65
N LEU A 87 -4.37 -9.03 11.36
CA LEU A 87 -5.40 -9.91 10.80
C LEU A 87 -5.05 -11.39 11.00
N HIS A 88 -3.81 -11.80 10.74
CA HIS A 88 -3.35 -13.17 10.98
C HIS A 88 -3.48 -13.57 12.45
N ARG A 89 -3.09 -12.67 13.36
CA ARG A 89 -3.22 -12.88 14.80
C ARG A 89 -4.68 -13.06 15.22
N LEU A 90 -5.59 -12.24 14.69
CA LEU A 90 -7.02 -12.35 14.97
C LEU A 90 -7.60 -13.65 14.42
N SER A 91 -7.24 -14.05 13.19
CA SER A 91 -7.66 -15.34 12.62
C SER A 91 -7.23 -16.50 13.50
N ALA A 92 -5.96 -16.51 13.93
CA ALA A 92 -5.44 -17.57 14.80
C ALA A 92 -6.19 -17.67 16.13
N LEU A 93 -6.62 -16.55 16.70
CA LEU A 93 -7.44 -16.54 17.92
C LEU A 93 -8.85 -17.09 17.68
N VAL A 94 -9.44 -16.79 16.52
CA VAL A 94 -10.75 -17.32 16.13
C VAL A 94 -10.65 -18.84 15.93
N ASP A 95 -9.65 -19.31 15.18
CA ASP A 95 -9.43 -20.73 14.92
C ASP A 95 -9.21 -21.50 16.23
N ALA A 96 -8.34 -21.00 17.11
CA ALA A 96 -8.09 -21.59 18.43
C ALA A 96 -9.37 -21.67 19.28
N ARG A 97 -10.28 -20.68 19.20
CA ARG A 97 -11.54 -20.70 19.94
C ARG A 97 -12.55 -21.69 19.36
N VAL A 98 -12.59 -21.82 18.03
CA VAL A 98 -13.43 -22.81 17.34
C VAL A 98 -13.01 -24.23 17.72
N ASP A 99 -11.70 -24.49 17.80
CA ASP A 99 -11.18 -25.80 18.20
C ASP A 99 -11.57 -26.16 19.64
N VAL A 100 -11.50 -25.21 20.57
CA VAL A 100 -11.95 -25.42 21.96
C VAL A 100 -13.45 -25.76 22.00
N ALA A 101 -14.27 -25.05 21.22
CA ALA A 101 -15.71 -25.33 21.16
C ALA A 101 -16.02 -26.73 20.59
N ASN A 102 -15.32 -27.13 19.52
CA ASN A 102 -15.48 -28.46 18.91
C ASN A 102 -14.95 -29.58 19.80
N GLY A 103 -13.89 -29.35 20.56
CA GLY A 103 -13.35 -30.29 21.54
C GLY A 103 -14.36 -30.64 22.64
N SER A 104 -15.01 -29.62 23.21
CA SER A 104 -16.05 -29.83 24.24
C SER A 104 -17.27 -30.59 23.70
N ILE A 105 -17.68 -30.34 22.45
CA ILE A 105 -18.80 -31.06 21.82
C ILE A 105 -18.47 -32.54 21.59
N ASN A 106 -17.22 -32.85 21.22
CA ASN A 106 -16.79 -34.22 20.95
C ASN A 106 -16.61 -35.06 22.24
N GLU A 107 -16.11 -34.48 23.33
CA GLU A 107 -15.98 -35.18 24.62
C GLU A 107 -17.35 -35.58 25.20
N GLU A 108 -18.34 -34.67 25.20
CA GLU A 108 -19.69 -34.98 25.66
C GLU A 108 -20.35 -36.10 24.83
N GLY A 109 -20.08 -36.18 23.53
CA GLY A 109 -20.54 -37.25 22.65
C GLY A 109 -19.96 -38.63 23.00
N ILE A 110 -18.67 -38.68 23.36
CA ILE A 110 -17.94 -39.92 23.70
C ILE A 110 -18.40 -40.47 25.06
N GLN A 111 -18.55 -39.60 26.08
CA GLN A 111 -19.06 -40.02 27.39
C GLN A 111 -20.46 -40.64 27.29
N ARG A 112 -21.37 -40.04 26.50
CA ARG A 112 -22.76 -40.53 26.37
C ARG A 112 -22.85 -41.89 25.69
N LYS A 113 -22.03 -42.15 24.65
CA LYS A 113 -22.00 -43.47 23.99
C LYS A 113 -21.44 -44.57 24.90
N ARG A 114 -20.36 -44.27 25.64
CA ARG A 114 -19.73 -45.22 26.56
C ARG A 114 -20.68 -45.67 27.69
N TRP A 115 -21.49 -44.74 28.22
CA TRP A 115 -22.51 -45.05 29.24
C TRP A 115 -23.63 -45.99 28.73
N CYS A 116 -24.01 -45.89 27.45
CA CYS A 116 -25.00 -46.79 26.86
C CYS A 116 -24.45 -48.21 26.59
N GLU A 117 -23.16 -48.33 26.26
CA GLU A 117 -22.51 -49.63 26.00
C GLU A 117 -22.31 -50.43 27.30
N ASP A 118 -21.88 -49.78 28.38
CA ASP A 118 -21.73 -50.42 29.69
C ASP A 118 -23.08 -50.86 30.29
N SER A 119 -24.15 -50.10 30.03
CA SER A 119 -25.50 -50.45 30.45
C SER A 119 -26.05 -51.67 29.71
N LYS A 120 -25.63 -51.91 28.45
CA LYS A 120 -26.03 -53.08 27.66
C LYS A 120 -25.31 -54.36 28.10
N HIS A 121 -24.03 -54.30 28.48
CA HIS A 121 -23.26 -55.47 28.93
C HIS A 121 -23.68 -56.00 30.31
N LYS A 122 -24.23 -55.13 31.18
CA LYS A 122 -24.77 -55.53 32.49
C LYS A 122 -26.13 -56.23 32.41
N ALA A 123 -26.86 -56.10 31.31
CA ALA A 123 -28.17 -56.73 31.12
C ALA A 123 -28.10 -58.14 30.50
N THR A 124 -26.93 -58.59 30.04
CA THR A 124 -26.75 -59.86 29.33
C THR A 124 -25.96 -60.91 30.13
N THR A 125 -25.57 -60.61 31.37
CA THR A 125 -24.72 -61.48 32.21
C THR A 125 -25.48 -62.10 33.41
N ASP A 126 -26.81 -62.03 33.41
CA ASP A 126 -27.68 -62.70 34.40
C ASP A 126 -28.47 -63.83 33.72
#